data_AF-A0A533S6S6-F1
#
_entry.id   AF-A0A533S6S6-F1
#
_cell.length_a   1.000
_cell.length_b   1.000
_cell.length_c   1.000
_cell.angle_alpha   90.00
_cell.angle_beta   90.00
_cell.angle_gamma   90.00
#
_symmetry.space_group_name_H-M   'P 1'
#
loop_
_entity.id
_entity.type
_entity.pdbx_description
1 polymer ?
#
loop_
_entity_poly.entity_id
_entity_poly.type
_entity_poly.pdbx_seq_one_letter_code
_entity_poly.pdbx_strand_id
1 'polypeptide(L)' 'MIKPDRECLRERILELVEEMGRTSRFSDYSLARSDFSLLLKIKSIIPGWFTTAKNAWEYAGLTREDLVQAFDDACGRS' A
#
# COMPACT_ATOMS: atom_id res chain seq x y z
N MET A 1 -23.58 -4.22 4.74
CA MET A 1 -22.12 -3.93 4.75
C MET A 1 -21.93 -2.52 4.21
N ILE A 2 -21.42 -1.58 5.01
CA ILE A 2 -21.13 -0.18 4.58
C ILE A 2 -19.68 -0.11 4.05
N LYS A 3 -19.48 0.26 2.78
CA LYS A 3 -18.15 0.33 2.16
C LYS A 3 -17.19 1.17 3.00
N PRO A 4 -15.91 0.74 3.15
CA PRO A 4 -14.91 1.55 3.83
C PRO A 4 -14.81 2.89 3.12
N ASP A 5 -14.68 3.93 3.93
CA ASP A 5 -14.46 5.28 3.44
C ASP A 5 -13.20 5.32 2.54
N ARG A 6 -13.31 6.00 1.40
CA ARG A 6 -12.28 5.98 0.35
C ARG A 6 -11.01 6.69 0.81
N GLU A 7 -11.15 7.79 1.53
CA GLU A 7 -10.03 8.59 2.03
C GLU A 7 -9.32 7.83 3.15
N CYS A 8 -10.07 7.27 4.09
CA CYS A 8 -9.48 6.44 5.14
C CYS A 8 -8.72 5.22 4.57
N LEU A 9 -9.28 4.53 3.56
CA LEU A 9 -8.56 3.42 2.93
C LEU A 9 -7.28 3.89 2.21
N ARG A 10 -7.33 5.05 1.55
CA ARG A 10 -6.17 5.65 0.88
C ARG A 10 -5.05 5.89 1.88
N GLU A 11 -5.35 6.59 2.97
CA GLU A 11 -4.37 6.91 4.03
C GLU A 11 -3.74 5.63 4.60
N ARG A 12 -4.55 4.63 4.94
CA ARG A 12 -4.05 3.35 5.47
C ARG A 12 -3.12 2.61 4.51
N ILE A 13 -3.41 2.65 3.20
CA ILE A 13 -2.56 2.01 2.19
C ILE A 13 -1.23 2.76 2.08
N LEU A 14 -1.25 4.09 2.08
CA LEU A 14 -0.03 4.91 2.03
C LEU A 14 0.81 4.73 3.30
N GLU A 15 0.20 4.71 4.48
CA GLU A 15 0.90 4.43 5.75
C GLU A 15 1.66 3.10 5.71
N LEU A 16 1.05 2.04 5.16
CA LEU A 16 1.70 0.74 5.00
C LEU A 16 2.89 0.80 4.02
N VAL A 17 2.77 1.59 2.95
CA VAL A 17 3.83 1.78 1.95
C VAL A 17 4.98 2.59 2.55
N GLU A 18 4.69 3.61 3.35
CA GLU A 18 5.70 4.39 4.06
C GLU A 18 6.39 3.59 5.17
N GLU A 19 5.65 2.76 5.91
CA GLU A 19 6.24 1.79 6.85
C GLU A 19 7.18 0.83 6.12
N MET A 20 6.76 0.32 4.96
CA MET A 20 7.60 -0.51 4.11
C MET A 20 8.86 0.23 3.68
N GLY A 21 8.76 1.48 3.22
CA GLY A 21 9.93 2.28 2.82
C GLY A 21 10.92 2.53 3.96
N ARG A 22 10.42 2.80 5.17
CA ARG A 22 11.24 3.05 6.37
C ARG A 22 11.90 1.80 6.93
N THR A 23 11.29 0.63 6.76
CA THR A 23 11.74 -0.62 7.38
C THR A 23 12.42 -1.58 6.41
N SER A 24 12.19 -1.42 5.10
CA SER A 24 12.76 -2.32 4.11
C SER A 24 14.27 -2.13 3.98
N ARG A 25 14.98 -3.24 3.94
CA ARG A 25 16.39 -3.31 3.54
C ARG A 25 16.58 -3.25 2.02
N PHE A 26 15.49 -3.34 1.25
CA PHE A 26 15.54 -3.40 -0.20
C PHE A 26 15.27 -2.03 -0.81
N SER A 27 16.11 -1.68 -1.77
CA SER A 27 15.96 -0.46 -2.56
C SER A 27 14.95 -0.60 -3.70
N ASP A 28 14.65 -1.84 -4.09
CA ASP A 28 13.70 -2.15 -5.15
C ASP A 28 12.30 -2.36 -4.56
N TYR A 29 11.32 -1.62 -5.07
CA TYR A 29 9.94 -1.69 -4.61
C TYR A 29 9.37 -3.12 -4.70
N SER A 30 9.67 -3.87 -5.75
CA SER A 30 9.08 -5.20 -5.95
C SER A 30 9.59 -6.21 -4.93
N LEU A 31 10.89 -6.14 -4.61
CA LEU A 31 11.53 -6.93 -3.55
C LEU A 31 11.02 -6.49 -2.16
N ALA A 32 10.99 -5.19 -1.88
CA ALA A 32 10.48 -4.64 -0.62
C ALA A 32 9.03 -5.05 -0.37
N ARG A 33 8.17 -4.95 -1.39
CA ARG A 33 6.76 -5.35 -1.36
C ARG A 33 6.58 -6.83 -1.03
N SER A 34 7.45 -7.69 -1.55
CA SER A 34 7.40 -9.13 -1.28
C SER A 34 7.84 -9.45 0.14
N ASP A 35 8.97 -8.90 0.59
CA ASP A 35 9.52 -9.11 1.94
C ASP A 35 8.59 -8.57 3.02
N PHE A 36 8.00 -7.38 2.81
CA PHE A 36 7.04 -6.75 3.72
C PHE A 36 5.63 -7.38 3.67
N SER A 37 5.37 -8.26 2.71
CA SER A 37 4.04 -8.87 2.49
C SER A 37 2.91 -7.85 2.30
N LEU A 38 3.20 -6.74 1.58
CA LEU A 38 2.29 -5.59 1.46
C LEU A 38 0.88 -5.98 0.99
N LEU A 39 0.77 -6.88 0.01
CA LEU A 39 -0.52 -7.28 -0.53
C LEU A 39 -1.42 -7.99 0.50
N LEU A 40 -0.82 -8.77 1.41
CA LEU A 40 -1.56 -9.44 2.48
C LEU A 40 -2.02 -8.42 3.51
N LYS A 41 -1.15 -7.47 3.89
CA LYS A 41 -1.49 -6.39 4.81
C LYS A 41 -2.62 -5.51 4.27
N ILE A 42 -2.59 -5.15 2.99
CA ILE A 42 -3.69 -4.40 2.34
C ILE A 42 -4.99 -5.21 2.39
N LYS A 43 -4.95 -6.53 2.10
CA LYS A 43 -6.14 -7.38 2.20
C LYS A 43 -6.72 -7.45 3.62
N SER A 44 -5.88 -7.42 4.65
CA SER A 44 -6.32 -7.47 6.05
C SER A 44 -7.06 -6.21 6.51
N ILE A 45 -6.83 -5.04 5.90
CA ILE A 45 -7.56 -3.80 6.23
C ILE A 45 -9.04 -3.88 5.79
N ILE A 46 -9.32 -4.68 4.78
CA ILE A 46 -10.58 -4.69 4.03
C ILE A 46 -11.09 -6.13 3.82
N PRO A 47 -11.30 -6.90 4.90
CA PRO A 47 -11.71 -8.30 4.79
C PRO A 47 -13.07 -8.42 4.10
N GLY A 48 -13.12 -9.14 2.98
CA GLY A 48 -14.35 -9.42 2.24
C GLY A 48 -14.87 -8.30 1.33
N TRP A 49 -14.18 -7.17 1.25
CA TRP A 49 -14.61 -6.03 0.42
C TRP A 49 -14.07 -6.10 -1.02
N PHE A 50 -12.87 -6.63 -1.20
CA PHE A 50 -12.18 -6.68 -2.48
C PHE A 50 -11.54 -8.04 -2.73
N THR A 51 -11.61 -8.51 -3.97
CA THR A 51 -11.01 -9.79 -4.39
C THR A 51 -9.48 -9.76 -4.31
N THR A 52 -8.87 -8.61 -4.60
CA THR A 52 -7.42 -8.42 -4.63
C THR A 52 -7.02 -7.13 -3.92
N ALA A 53 -5.77 -7.05 -3.46
CA ALA A 53 -5.21 -5.80 -2.95
C ALA A 53 -5.18 -4.70 -4.02
N LYS A 54 -5.05 -5.09 -5.30
CA LYS A 54 -5.09 -4.14 -6.43
C LYS A 54 -6.40 -3.38 -6.48
N ASN A 55 -7.52 -4.10 -6.41
CA ASN A 55 -8.84 -3.48 -6.41
C ASN A 55 -9.03 -2.52 -5.23
N ALA A 56 -8.34 -2.77 -4.10
CA ALA A 56 -8.41 -1.93 -2.93
C ALA A 56 -7.76 -0.56 -3.14
N TRP A 57 -6.51 -0.53 -3.62
CA TRP A 57 -5.81 0.73 -3.85
C TRP A 57 -6.41 1.48 -5.05
N GLU A 58 -6.87 0.78 -6.09
CA GLU A 58 -7.58 1.42 -7.21
C GLU A 58 -8.90 2.05 -6.75
N TYR A 59 -9.65 1.40 -5.87
CA TYR A 59 -10.86 1.98 -5.27
C TYR A 59 -10.54 3.22 -4.41
N ALA A 60 -9.41 3.20 -3.71
CA ALA A 60 -8.89 4.33 -2.94
C ALA A 60 -8.37 5.49 -3.83
N GLY A 61 -8.38 5.33 -5.16
CA GLY A 61 -7.90 6.34 -6.11
C GLY A 61 -6.38 6.41 -6.21
N LEU A 62 -5.68 5.31 -5.88
CA LEU A 62 -4.24 5.18 -6.01
C LEU A 62 -3.88 4.34 -7.24
N THR A 63 -2.78 4.73 -7.88
CA THR A 63 -2.11 3.99 -8.94
C THR A 63 -0.92 3.22 -8.39
N ARG A 64 -0.26 2.39 -9.21
CA ARG A 64 0.98 1.73 -8.79
C ARG A 64 2.08 2.76 -8.55
N GLU A 65 2.12 3.77 -9.41
CA GLU A 65 3.08 4.87 -9.41
C GLU A 65 3.01 5.66 -8.10
N ASP A 66 1.81 5.92 -7.57
CA ASP A 66 1.63 6.55 -6.26
C ASP A 66 2.26 5.72 -5.13
N LEU A 67 2.12 4.39 -5.17
CA LEU A 67 2.71 3.51 -4.16
C LEU A 67 4.23 3.43 -4.30
N VAL A 68 4.76 3.50 -5.51
CA VAL A 68 6.22 3.52 -5.74
C VAL A 68 6.80 4.85 -5.25
N GLN A 69 6.15 5.96 -5.59
CA GLN A 69 6.59 7.29 -5.15
C GLN A 69 6.59 7.42 -3.62
N ALA A 70 5.49 7.02 -2.96
CA ALA A 70 5.43 7.05 -1.50
C ALA A 70 6.49 6.15 -0.83
N PHE A 71 6.82 5.02 -1.46
CA PHE A 71 7.90 4.16 -1.01
C PHE A 71 9.27 4.83 -1.16
N ASP A 72 9.56 5.42 -2.33
CA ASP A 72 10.83 6.10 -2.59
C ASP A 72 11.02 7.33 -1.69
N ASP A 73 9.96 8.10 -1.47
CA ASP A 73 9.94 9.23 -0.54
C ASP A 73 10.25 8.77 0.89
N ALA A 74 9.61 7.67 1.33
CA ALA A 74 9.86 7.09 2.66
C ALA A 74 11.26 6.48 2.81
N CYS A 75 11.88 6.04 1.70
CA CYS A 75 13.29 5.65 1.67
C CYS A 75 14.26 6.85 1.68
N GLY A 76 13.76 8.09 1.60
CA GLY A 76 14.57 9.31 1.58
C GLY A 76 15.20 9.60 0.21
N ARG A 77 14.48 9.32 -0.88
CA ARG A 77 15.00 9.45 -2.27
C ARG A 77 14.37 10.58 -3.09
N SER A 78 13.66 11.50 -2.44
CA SER A 78 13.03 12.67 -3.06
C SER A 78 14.03 13.77 -3.45
#